data_AF-A0A7C2ZLH9-F1
#
_entry.id   AF-A0A7C2ZLH9-F1
#
_cell.length_a   1.000
_cell.length_b   1.000
_cell.length_c   1.000
_cell.angle_alpha   90.00
_cell.angle_beta   90.00
_cell.angle_gamma   90.00
#
_symmetry.space_group_name_H-M   'P 1'
#
loop_
_entity.id
_entity.type
_entity.pdbx_description
1 polymer ?
#
loop_
_entity_poly.entity_id
_entity_poly.type
_entity_poly.pdbx_seq_one_letter_code
_entity_poly.pdbx_strand_id
1 'polypeptide(L)'
;MRQVRQAVQDYLAAMKNAPKPWREAAQIMAAKIEELAASTPLAQRQAAFVEALRKGDSIYVLSFGAEGVIDRIRRKHATIRVIIGDKQVEVGFDDVCDPRAMRP
;
A
#
# COMPACT_ATOMS: atom_id res chain seq x y z
N MET A 1 6.70 0.36 -4.67
CA MET A 1 6.10 -1.00 -4.73
C MET A 1 4.66 -1.04 -5.22
N ARG A 2 3.87 0.04 -5.13
CA ARG A 2 2.47 0.08 -5.64
C ARG A 2 2.35 -0.36 -7.11
N GLN A 3 3.19 0.18 -7.99
CA GLN A 3 3.18 -0.18 -9.42
C GLN A 3 3.47 -1.66 -9.68
N VAL A 4 4.41 -2.27 -8.94
CA VAL A 4 4.72 -3.70 -9.05
C VAL A 4 3.52 -4.55 -8.63
N ARG A 5 2.88 -4.21 -7.50
CA ARG A 5 1.65 -4.90 -7.06
C ARG A 5 0.53 -4.77 -8.07
N GLN A 6 0.33 -3.58 -8.63
CA GLN A 6 -0.68 -3.35 -9.65
C GLN A 6 -0.44 -4.23 -10.88
N ALA A 7 0.79 -4.27 -11.39
CA ALA A 7 1.14 -5.10 -12.54
C ALA A 7 0.89 -6.60 -12.29
N VAL A 8 1.18 -7.09 -11.08
CA VAL A 8 0.88 -8.48 -10.68
C VAL A 8 -0.63 -8.73 -10.62
N GLN A 9 -1.39 -7.80 -10.04
CA GLN A 9 -2.86 -7.92 -9.97
C GLN A 9 -3.50 -7.91 -11.35
N ASP A 10 -3.05 -7.03 -12.24
CA ASP A 10 -3.54 -6.94 -13.61
C ASP A 10 -3.26 -8.26 -14.37
N TYR A 11 -2.06 -8.82 -14.19
CA TYR A 11 -1.71 -10.12 -14.76
C TYR A 11 -2.58 -11.26 -14.22
N LEU A 12 -2.80 -11.32 -12.90
CA LEU A 12 -3.68 -12.33 -12.30
C LEU A 12 -5.13 -12.19 -12.76
N ALA A 13 -5.62 -10.96 -12.92
CA ALA A 13 -6.96 -10.67 -13.44
C ALA A 13 -7.11 -11.17 -14.88
N ALA A 14 -6.11 -10.94 -15.73
CA ALA A 14 -6.08 -11.48 -17.10
C ALA A 14 -6.08 -13.02 -17.13
N MET A 15 -5.41 -13.67 -16.17
CA MET A 15 -5.32 -15.12 -16.06
C MET A 15 -6.52 -15.80 -15.37
N LYS A 16 -7.51 -15.03 -14.91
CA LYS A 16 -8.67 -15.55 -14.17
C LYS A 16 -9.43 -16.65 -14.92
N ASN A 17 -9.53 -16.53 -16.24
CA ASN A 17 -10.26 -17.49 -17.09
C ASN A 17 -9.35 -18.53 -17.79
N ALA A 18 -8.05 -18.52 -17.50
CA ALA A 18 -7.12 -19.49 -18.09
C ALA A 18 -7.41 -20.92 -17.57
N PRO A 19 -7.07 -21.96 -18.35
CA PRO A 19 -7.01 -23.34 -17.88
C PRO A 19 -6.25 -23.49 -16.55
N LYS A 20 -6.72 -24.41 -15.70
CA LYS A 20 -6.21 -24.64 -14.34
C LYS A 20 -4.67 -24.64 -14.22
N PRO A 21 -3.89 -25.39 -15.03
CA PRO A 21 -2.43 -25.42 -14.86
C PRO A 21 -1.76 -24.06 -15.08
N TRP A 22 -2.29 -23.21 -15.97
CA TRP A 22 -1.73 -21.88 -16.21
C TRP A 22 -2.15 -20.86 -15.15
N ARG A 23 -3.35 -21.01 -14.60
CA ARG A 23 -3.81 -20.20 -13.46
C ARG A 23 -2.96 -20.47 -12.22
N GLU A 24 -2.68 -21.74 -11.93
CA GLU A 24 -1.81 -22.15 -10.81
C GLU A 24 -0.38 -21.62 -11.00
N ALA A 25 0.19 -21.75 -12.20
CA ALA A 25 1.51 -21.19 -12.50
C ALA A 25 1.55 -19.66 -12.31
N ALA A 26 0.51 -18.94 -12.74
CA ALA A 26 0.40 -17.49 -12.55
C ALA A 26 0.33 -17.11 -11.07
N GLN A 27 -0.42 -17.86 -10.25
CA GLN A 27 -0.49 -17.65 -8.81
C GLN A 27 0.86 -17.88 -8.12
N ILE A 28 1.58 -18.95 -8.49
CA ILE A 28 2.92 -19.24 -7.95
C ILE A 28 3.91 -18.11 -8.31
N MET A 29 3.87 -17.64 -9.56
CA MET A 29 4.74 -16.53 -9.99
C MET A 29 4.41 -15.23 -9.25
N ALA A 30 3.12 -14.90 -9.10
CA ALA A 30 2.68 -13.74 -8.34
C ALA A 30 3.16 -13.79 -6.89
N ALA A 31 3.02 -14.95 -6.21
CA ALA A 31 3.49 -15.13 -4.84
C ALA A 31 5.00 -14.90 -4.70
N LYS A 32 5.81 -15.43 -5.64
CA LYS A 32 7.27 -15.19 -5.65
C LYS A 32 7.63 -13.73 -5.85
N ILE A 33 6.91 -13.03 -6.74
CA ILE A 33 7.14 -11.60 -6.97
C ILE A 33 6.78 -10.80 -5.70
N GLU A 34 5.70 -11.15 -5.01
CA GLU A 34 5.31 -10.51 -3.76
C GLU A 34 6.35 -10.74 -2.64
N GLU A 35 6.91 -11.94 -2.54
CA GLU A 35 7.97 -12.27 -1.59
C GLU A 35 9.23 -11.44 -1.84
N LEU A 36 9.71 -11.41 -3.09
CA LEU A 36 10.87 -10.61 -3.49
C LEU A 36 10.61 -9.10 -3.32
N ALA A 37 9.38 -8.67 -3.56
CA ALA A 37 8.95 -7.30 -3.35
C ALA A 37 9.00 -6.90 -1.86
N ALA A 38 8.58 -7.81 -0.97
CA ALA A 38 8.54 -7.59 0.47
C ALA A 38 9.94 -7.51 1.10
N SER A 39 10.93 -8.21 0.54
CA SER A 39 12.32 -8.18 1.02
C SER A 39 13.09 -6.92 0.61
N THR A 40 12.50 -6.03 -0.20
CA THR A 40 13.16 -4.79 -0.60
C THR A 40 13.35 -3.83 0.59
N PRO A 41 14.47 -3.08 0.68
CA PRO A 41 14.66 -2.07 1.72
C PRO A 41 13.54 -1.02 1.78
N LEU A 42 12.96 -0.69 0.62
CA LEU A 42 11.81 0.22 0.54
C LEU A 42 10.57 -0.35 1.23
N ALA A 43 10.26 -1.63 1.00
CA ALA A 43 9.13 -2.29 1.64
C ALA A 43 9.31 -2.40 3.16
N GLN A 44 10.53 -2.71 3.62
CA GLN A 44 10.86 -2.75 5.05
C GLN A 44 10.73 -1.38 5.72
N ARG A 45 11.22 -0.32 5.08
CA ARG A 45 11.05 1.06 5.57
C ARG A 45 9.58 1.45 5.65
N GLN A 46 8.79 1.11 4.63
CA GLN A 46 7.35 1.37 4.64
C GLN A 46 6.65 0.61 5.77
N ALA A 47 7.00 -0.67 5.98
CA ALA A 47 6.43 -1.47 7.07
C ALA A 47 6.78 -0.86 8.43
N ALA A 48 8.04 -0.50 8.67
CA ALA A 48 8.47 0.15 9.90
C ALA A 48 7.77 1.50 10.13
N PHE A 49 7.61 2.30 9.07
CA PHE A 49 6.86 3.56 9.12
C PHE A 49 5.42 3.32 9.56
N VAL A 50 4.70 2.43 8.89
CA VAL A 50 3.31 2.06 9.21
C VAL A 50 3.17 1.52 10.63
N GLU A 51 4.14 0.75 11.11
CA GLU A 51 4.14 0.23 12.48
C GLU A 51 4.29 1.32 13.53
N ALA A 52 5.08 2.36 13.23
CA ALA A 52 5.30 3.50 14.10
C ALA A 52 4.07 4.42 14.20
N LEU A 53 3.21 4.47 13.18
CA LEU A 53 2.06 5.37 13.13
C LEU A 53 1.10 5.21 14.32
N ARG A 54 0.61 6.35 14.81
CA ARG A 54 -0.38 6.50 15.87
C ARG A 54 -1.51 7.42 15.43
N LYS A 55 -2.63 7.33 16.14
CA LYS A 55 -3.73 8.29 15.99
C LYS A 55 -3.23 9.68 16.37
N GLY A 56 -3.56 10.68 15.57
CA GLY A 56 -3.15 12.07 15.76
C GLY A 56 -1.85 12.44 15.03
N ASP A 57 -1.11 11.48 14.47
CA ASP A 57 0.08 11.78 13.68
C ASP A 57 -0.30 12.46 12.37
N SER A 58 0.56 13.38 11.91
CA SER A 58 0.48 13.96 10.56
C SER A 58 1.17 13.04 9.57
N ILE A 59 0.50 12.79 8.45
CA ILE A 59 0.99 11.99 7.33
C ILE A 59 0.71 12.70 6.01
N TYR A 60 1.51 12.39 4.99
CA TYR A 60 1.25 12.87 3.64
C TYR A 60 0.54 11.79 2.84
N VAL A 61 -0.57 12.15 2.20
CA VAL A 61 -1.39 11.24 1.42
C VAL A 61 -1.12 11.48 -0.06
N LEU A 62 -0.49 10.50 -0.71
CA LEU A 62 0.06 10.62 -2.06
C LEU A 62 -1.03 10.91 -3.11
N SER A 63 -2.15 10.20 -3.06
CA SER A 63 -3.22 10.37 -4.06
C SER A 63 -3.91 11.74 -3.99
N PHE A 64 -3.83 12.42 -2.84
CA PHE A 64 -4.40 13.76 -2.66
C PHE A 64 -3.35 14.87 -2.73
N GLY A 65 -2.05 14.53 -2.74
CA GLY A 65 -0.97 15.50 -2.71
C GLY A 65 -1.01 16.42 -1.49
N ALA A 66 -1.52 15.93 -0.35
CA ALA A 66 -1.82 16.75 0.81
C ALA A 66 -1.43 16.07 2.13
N GLU A 67 -1.08 16.90 3.12
CA GLU A 67 -0.94 16.46 4.51
C GLU A 67 -2.32 16.27 5.16
N GLY A 68 -2.40 15.31 6.07
CA GLY A 68 -3.58 15.03 6.86
C GLY A 68 -3.25 14.36 8.17
N VAL A 69 -4.22 14.36 9.09
CA VAL A 69 -4.05 13.80 10.43
C VAL A 69 -4.77 12.46 10.54
N ILE A 70 -4.11 11.49 11.16
CA ILE A 70 -4.69 10.16 11.37
C ILE A 70 -5.82 10.23 12.40
N ASP A 71 -7.04 9.91 11.96
CA ASP A 71 -8.19 9.72 12.85
C ASP A 71 -8.29 8.27 13.35
N ARG A 72 -8.01 7.28 12.49
CA ARG A 72 -8.10 5.86 12.85
C ARG A 72 -7.19 4.98 11.99
N ILE A 73 -6.56 3.98 12.61
CA ILE A 73 -5.74 2.98 11.92
C ILE A 73 -6.45 1.63 11.95
N ARG A 74 -6.63 0.99 10.79
CA ARG A 74 -7.25 -0.33 10.64
C ARG A 74 -6.22 -1.32 10.11
N ARG A 75 -5.33 -1.81 10.99
CA ARG A 75 -4.23 -2.71 10.61
C ARG A 75 -4.68 -3.99 9.89
N LYS A 76 -5.79 -4.61 10.32
CA LYS A 76 -6.36 -5.81 9.67
C LYS A 76 -6.75 -5.59 8.21
N HIS A 77 -7.14 -4.36 7.85
CA HIS A 77 -7.57 -4.00 6.50
C HIS A 77 -6.49 -3.26 5.72
N ALA A 78 -5.32 -3.03 6.32
CA ALA A 78 -4.25 -2.20 5.76
C ALA A 78 -4.69 -0.79 5.33
N THR A 79 -5.67 -0.20 6.04
CA THR A 79 -6.21 1.14 5.77
C THR A 79 -6.05 2.10 6.95
N ILE A 80 -6.01 3.40 6.64
CA ILE A 80 -6.00 4.52 7.59
C ILE A 80 -7.13 5.46 7.21
N ARG A 81 -7.88 5.91 8.22
CA ARG A 81 -8.77 7.05 8.08
C ARG A 81 -8.02 8.32 8.43
N VAL A 82 -8.00 9.26 7.50
CA VAL A 82 -7.25 10.51 7.57
C VAL A 82 -8.20 11.67 7.41
N ILE A 83 -7.99 12.72 8.20
CA ILE A 83 -8.66 14.01 8.05
C ILE A 83 -7.75 14.91 7.21
N ILE A 84 -8.24 15.35 6.05
CA ILE A 84 -7.56 16.28 5.15
C ILE A 84 -8.47 17.50 5.00
N GLY A 85 -8.07 18.64 5.55
CA GLY A 85 -8.95 19.81 5.66
C GLY A 85 -10.20 19.49 6.51
N ASP A 86 -11.37 19.60 5.89
CA ASP A 86 -12.69 19.29 6.48
C ASP A 86 -13.22 17.90 6.12
N LYS A 87 -12.47 17.10 5.34
CA LYS A 87 -12.92 15.80 4.82
C LYS A 87 -12.26 14.64 5.55
N GLN A 88 -13.04 13.57 5.74
CA GLN A 88 -12.53 12.27 6.16
C GLN A 88 -12.42 11.33 4.96
N VAL A 89 -11.24 10.76 4.75
CA VAL A 89 -10.96 9.81 3.68
C VAL A 89 -10.33 8.54 4.24
N GLU A 90 -10.60 7.40 3.60
CA GLU A 90 -9.97 6.12 3.92
C GLU A 90 -8.96 5.78 2.82
N VAL A 91 -7.71 5.57 3.22
CA VAL A 91 -6.57 5.35 2.30
C VAL A 91 -5.75 4.13 2.72
N GLY A 92 -5.06 3.53 1.77
CA GLY A 92 -4.19 2.37 2.00
C GLY A 92 -2.84 2.77 2.62
N PHE A 93 -2.19 1.82 3.30
CA PHE A 93 -0.84 2.01 3.85
C PHE A 93 0.24 2.31 2.80
N ASP A 94 0.00 1.95 1.55
CA ASP A 94 0.89 2.21 0.42
C ASP A 94 0.69 3.60 -0.20
N ASP A 95 -0.35 4.33 0.21
CA ASP A 95 -0.67 5.68 -0.25
C ASP A 95 -0.25 6.77 0.74
N VAL A 96 0.46 6.38 1.81
CA VAL A 96 0.87 7.29 2.88
C VAL A 96 2.38 7.29 3.06
N CYS A 97 2.96 8.46 3.34
CA CYS A 97 4.38 8.60 3.67
C CYS A 97 4.60 9.65 4.76
N ASP A 98 5.83 9.69 5.29
CA ASP A 98 6.26 10.74 6.20
C ASP A 98 6.19 12.11 5.48
N PRO A 99 5.51 13.12 6.03
CA PRO A 99 5.48 14.47 5.46
C PRO A 99 6.87 15.06 5.23
N ARG A 100 7.84 14.70 6.08
CA ARG A 100 9.23 15.17 5.97
C ARG A 100 9.94 14.61 4.74
N ALA A 101 9.52 13.44 4.25
CA ALA A 101 10.09 12.85 3.04
C ALA A 101 9.64 13.56 1.75
N MET A 102 8.60 14.40 1.82
CA MET A 102 8.07 15.18 0.70
C MET A 102 8.46 16.67 0.74
N ARG A 103 9.18 17.13 1.77
CA ARG A 103 9.75 18.49 1.76
C ARG A 103 11.01 18.52 0.88
N PRO A 104 11.16 19.54 0.01
CA PRO A 104 12.37 19.73 -0.80
C PRO A 104 13.59 20.08 0.07
#